data_AF-A0A1M2VJ19-F1
#
_entry.id   AF-A0A1M2VJ19-F1
#
_cell.length_a   1.000
_cell.length_b   1.000
_cell.length_c   1.000
_cell.angle_alpha   90.00
_cell.angle_beta   90.00
_cell.angle_gamma   90.00
#
_symmetry.space_group_name_H-M   'P 1'
#
loop_
_entity.id
_entity.type
_entity.pdbx_description
1 polymer ?
#
loop_
_entity_poly.entity_id
_entity_poly.type
_entity_poly.pdbx_seq_one_letter_code
_entity_poly.pdbx_strand_id
1 'polypeptide(L)'
;MASQCSLGNLPVELFLDGIFPLLPVADLVHLGSTNQFFNSLANDEAYWHRRIQEDYNFSGSDTARKTGWKFLYKRLSHPQVYVWGEKSQSRLGLIDTPKTSVRDGVPYPVRLDIPGVRIVSLVAGGMSFHAIDSRGDVYVWGVLNGETFALRSDGFAEPGQKADTPMKLSLPTKFRSLSCGRLHTTGLDASSQVWTFTSWGRPFRLESSLVDRSSPETTPIQVESGWSFSTILTQSGDVLVYWPFGGRMKSVIDRKDEDFNGITDATQHAAAKARVSEDSPHIIPCHWWVLQGADPVRLPPIPAHDLPELGRTGLSPEELDVETKLVKIAGIDNCVIGLTNKGHLLRYDRLSGEETYQQGQWEYLPYYSDIAKLQEHAVYQAVDGDDTPQLTPPDTMHINHISGSFQTFFAYSTGPSSVVLMGKATDDSPETTMPTVIPELQDRAVISVVLGDYHYGALTGTGQLLTWGAFSKGALGLGDPTRIAVGEPGGYTDDDQLRNSVNSRFGIMRPPPDVRVPTEVRFDHGQRRKREKYCFGAAALGWHTGALVIDLDPDEDGDDEDGDGGPMPGAFPADDRLGNDNPQPEPVPGMVHILPHGLGRGFGAFRVGFAGRGINRGGAARGRGI
;
A
#
# COMPACT_ATOMS: atom_id res chain seq x y z
N MET A 1 -60.59 13.57 -14.64
CA MET A 1 -59.35 14.23 -14.20
C MET A 1 -58.20 13.43 -14.75
N ALA A 2 -57.52 13.92 -15.79
CA ALA A 2 -56.29 13.28 -16.24
C ALA A 2 -55.22 13.55 -15.18
N SER A 3 -54.72 12.51 -14.52
CA SER A 3 -53.53 12.65 -13.68
C SER A 3 -52.40 13.14 -14.58
N GLN A 4 -51.89 14.34 -14.32
CA GLN A 4 -50.69 14.82 -15.00
C GLN A 4 -49.57 13.82 -14.70
N CYS A 5 -49.17 13.07 -15.71
CA CYS A 5 -48.02 12.19 -15.63
C CYS A 5 -46.79 13.09 -15.57
N SER A 6 -46.25 13.30 -14.36
CA SER A 6 -45.03 14.06 -14.15
C SER A 6 -43.83 13.12 -14.30
N LEU A 7 -42.68 13.66 -14.73
CA LEU A 7 -41.44 12.89 -14.83
C LEU A 7 -41.09 12.21 -13.48
N GLY A 8 -41.41 12.85 -12.36
CA GLY A 8 -41.17 12.30 -11.01
C GLY A 8 -42.09 11.14 -10.62
N ASN A 9 -43.07 10.76 -11.45
CA ASN A 9 -43.93 9.61 -11.20
C ASN A 9 -43.35 8.30 -11.78
N LEU A 10 -42.20 8.35 -12.46
CA LEU A 10 -41.52 7.16 -12.97
C LEU A 10 -40.81 6.40 -11.84
N PRO A 11 -40.64 5.07 -11.96
CA PRO A 11 -39.91 4.26 -10.98
C PRO A 11 -38.48 4.76 -10.77
N VAL A 12 -37.99 4.67 -9.52
CA VAL A 12 -36.64 5.12 -9.15
C VAL A 12 -35.57 4.34 -9.89
N GLU A 13 -35.79 3.04 -10.07
CA GLU A 13 -34.90 2.11 -10.77
C GLU A 13 -34.69 2.54 -12.23
N LEU A 14 -35.73 3.09 -12.87
CA LEU A 14 -35.61 3.60 -14.24
C LEU A 14 -34.63 4.78 -14.31
N PHE A 15 -34.61 5.64 -13.28
CA PHE A 15 -33.64 6.73 -13.20
C PHE A 15 -32.24 6.22 -12.90
N LEU A 16 -32.08 5.44 -11.83
CA LEU A 16 -30.76 5.03 -11.35
C LEU A 16 -30.05 4.05 -12.28
N ASP A 17 -30.80 3.14 -12.92
CA ASP A 17 -30.23 2.06 -13.75
C ASP A 17 -30.38 2.31 -15.26
N GLY A 18 -31.33 3.15 -15.66
CA GLY A 18 -31.62 3.41 -17.08
C GLY A 18 -31.17 4.79 -17.56
N ILE A 19 -31.62 5.85 -16.91
CA ILE A 19 -31.46 7.23 -17.41
C ILE A 19 -30.13 7.83 -16.95
N PHE A 20 -29.85 7.85 -15.65
CA PHE A 20 -28.67 8.51 -15.09
C PHE A 20 -27.34 7.96 -15.61
N PRO A 21 -27.17 6.65 -15.87
CA PRO A 21 -25.94 6.14 -16.45
C PRO A 21 -25.62 6.72 -17.84
N LEU A 22 -26.63 7.18 -18.57
CA LEU A 22 -26.50 7.74 -19.92
C LEU A 22 -26.30 9.26 -19.94
N LEU A 23 -26.51 9.94 -18.81
CA LEU A 23 -26.40 11.40 -18.73
C LEU A 23 -24.96 11.84 -18.41
N PRO A 24 -24.49 12.96 -19.00
CA PRO A 24 -23.31 13.65 -18.50
C PRO A 24 -23.48 14.05 -17.03
N VAL A 25 -22.39 14.00 -16.26
CA VAL A 25 -22.41 14.35 -14.83
C VAL A 25 -22.93 15.77 -14.58
N ALA A 26 -22.58 16.72 -15.45
CA ALA A 26 -23.07 18.10 -15.36
C ALA A 26 -24.60 18.16 -15.43
N ASP A 27 -25.21 17.44 -16.36
CA ASP A 27 -26.66 17.40 -16.53
C ASP A 27 -27.35 16.71 -15.37
N LEU A 28 -26.74 15.65 -14.81
CA LEU A 28 -27.24 14.99 -13.60
C LEU A 28 -27.24 15.95 -12.39
N VAL A 29 -26.18 16.76 -12.23
CA VAL A 29 -26.09 17.76 -11.15
C VAL A 29 -27.12 18.88 -11.36
N HIS A 30 -27.31 19.33 -12.60
CA HIS A 30 -28.36 20.29 -12.93
C HIS A 30 -29.76 19.74 -12.66
N LEU A 31 -30.03 18.49 -13.04
CA LEU A 31 -31.29 17.81 -12.76
C LEU A 31 -31.55 17.71 -11.25
N GLY A 32 -30.53 17.33 -10.47
CA GLY A 32 -30.61 17.31 -9.01
C GLY A 32 -30.90 18.67 -8.38
N SER A 33 -30.57 19.76 -9.08
CA SER A 33 -30.83 21.13 -8.62
C SER A 33 -32.27 21.61 -8.90
N THR A 34 -33.07 20.83 -9.62
CA THR A 34 -34.43 21.25 -10.03
C THR A 34 -35.49 21.06 -8.94
N ASN A 35 -35.43 19.97 -8.17
CA ASN A 35 -36.36 19.69 -7.08
C ASN A 35 -35.76 18.72 -6.05
N GLN A 36 -36.42 18.55 -4.90
CA GLN A 36 -35.94 17.69 -3.82
C GLN A 36 -35.89 16.20 -4.18
N PHE A 37 -36.83 15.72 -5.01
CA PHE A 37 -36.89 14.32 -5.43
C PHE A 37 -35.66 13.95 -6.28
N PHE A 38 -35.39 14.71 -7.34
CA PHE A 38 -34.21 14.53 -8.17
C PHE A 38 -32.92 14.85 -7.43
N ASN A 39 -32.94 15.78 -6.47
CA ASN A 39 -31.80 16.00 -5.58
C ASN A 39 -31.47 14.72 -4.80
N SER A 40 -32.45 14.07 -4.19
CA SER A 40 -32.25 12.81 -3.46
C SER A 40 -31.70 11.73 -4.38
N LEU A 41 -32.28 11.56 -5.56
CA LEU A 41 -31.82 10.56 -6.54
C LEU A 41 -30.40 10.85 -7.06
N ALA A 42 -30.09 12.11 -7.37
CA ALA A 42 -28.77 12.51 -7.84
C ALA A 42 -27.68 12.48 -6.75
N ASN A 43 -28.02 12.17 -5.50
CA ASN A 43 -27.09 11.92 -4.39
C ASN A 43 -27.15 10.46 -3.89
N ASP A 44 -27.74 9.55 -4.66
CA ASP A 44 -27.81 8.13 -4.29
C ASP A 44 -26.40 7.49 -4.18
N GLU A 45 -26.09 6.91 -3.03
CA GLU A 45 -24.76 6.37 -2.73
C GLU A 45 -24.41 5.16 -3.61
N ALA A 46 -25.38 4.28 -3.89
CA ALA A 46 -25.16 3.09 -4.70
C ALA A 46 -24.91 3.44 -6.17
N TYR A 47 -25.61 4.44 -6.70
CA TYR A 47 -25.34 5.00 -8.03
C TYR A 47 -23.92 5.56 -8.12
N TRP A 48 -23.51 6.43 -7.18
CA TRP A 48 -22.17 7.01 -7.22
C TRP A 48 -21.05 6.00 -6.98
N HIS A 49 -21.30 4.97 -6.16
CA HIS A 49 -20.37 3.84 -5.99
C HIS A 49 -20.20 3.03 -7.29
N ARG A 50 -21.28 2.76 -8.03
CA ARG A 50 -21.15 2.13 -9.37
C ARG A 50 -20.45 3.06 -10.35
N ARG A 51 -20.80 4.34 -10.34
CA ARG A 51 -20.25 5.31 -11.29
C ARG A 51 -18.75 5.54 -11.10
N ILE A 52 -18.26 5.56 -9.87
CA ILE A 52 -16.82 5.68 -9.59
C ILE A 52 -16.04 4.43 -10.02
N GLN A 53 -16.66 3.25 -9.94
CA GLN A 53 -16.09 2.01 -10.45
C GLN A 53 -15.96 2.05 -11.97
N GLU A 54 -16.99 2.51 -12.66
CA GLU A 54 -17.03 2.60 -14.13
C GLU A 54 -16.07 3.67 -14.67
N ASP A 55 -16.13 4.88 -14.12
CA ASP A 55 -15.39 6.03 -14.67
C ASP A 55 -13.94 6.09 -14.18
N TYR A 56 -13.65 5.53 -12.99
CA TYR A 56 -12.34 5.61 -12.36
C TYR A 56 -11.69 4.27 -12.01
N ASN A 57 -12.28 3.12 -12.34
CA ASN A 57 -11.74 1.81 -11.94
C ASN A 57 -11.48 1.71 -10.41
N PHE A 58 -12.27 2.44 -9.61
CA PHE A 58 -12.12 2.49 -8.16
C PHE A 58 -13.24 1.68 -7.50
N SER A 59 -12.95 0.45 -7.08
CA SER A 59 -13.89 -0.40 -6.33
C SER A 59 -14.17 0.12 -4.93
N GLY A 60 -13.18 0.78 -4.33
CA GLY A 60 -13.13 1.05 -2.90
C GLY A 60 -12.94 -0.21 -2.04
N SER A 61 -12.68 -1.39 -2.62
CA SER A 61 -12.57 -2.68 -1.90
C SER A 61 -11.49 -2.70 -0.82
N ASP A 62 -10.46 -1.88 -1.01
CA ASP A 62 -9.31 -1.76 -0.11
C ASP A 62 -9.62 -0.85 1.10
N THR A 63 -10.81 -0.23 1.09
CA THR A 63 -11.32 0.62 2.16
C THR A 63 -12.70 0.16 2.59
N ALA A 64 -13.01 0.23 3.88
CA ALA A 64 -14.35 -0.06 4.37
C ALA A 64 -15.37 1.07 4.16
N ARG A 65 -15.14 1.94 3.17
CA ARG A 65 -16.01 3.08 2.91
C ARG A 65 -17.41 2.59 2.50
N LYS A 66 -18.43 3.15 3.13
CA LYS A 66 -19.84 2.89 2.79
C LYS A 66 -20.58 4.09 2.22
N THR A 67 -20.07 5.30 2.46
CA THR A 67 -20.75 6.57 2.13
C THR A 67 -19.78 7.62 1.59
N GLY A 68 -20.34 8.72 1.06
CA GLY A 68 -19.57 9.85 0.53
C GLY A 68 -19.02 9.60 -0.87
N TRP A 69 -19.64 8.71 -1.66
CA TRP A 69 -19.14 8.32 -2.97
C TRP A 69 -19.18 9.46 -3.98
N LYS A 70 -20.23 10.29 -3.96
CA LYS A 70 -20.32 11.49 -4.81
C LYS A 70 -19.20 12.50 -4.54
N PHE A 71 -18.91 12.72 -3.25
CA PHE A 71 -17.84 13.62 -2.83
C PHE A 71 -16.49 13.13 -3.34
N LEU A 72 -16.22 11.83 -3.17
CA LEU A 72 -15.00 11.21 -3.66
C LEU A 72 -14.90 11.27 -5.19
N TYR A 73 -16.00 10.96 -5.90
CA TYR A 73 -16.07 11.00 -7.36
C TYR A 73 -15.65 12.36 -7.92
N LYS A 74 -16.15 13.47 -7.34
CA LYS A 74 -15.78 14.82 -7.77
C LYS A 74 -14.27 15.06 -7.66
N ARG A 75 -13.65 14.54 -6.60
CA ARG A 75 -12.27 14.83 -6.23
C ARG A 75 -11.24 13.84 -6.81
N LEU A 76 -11.66 12.64 -7.21
CA LEU A 76 -10.83 11.71 -8.01
C LEU A 76 -10.48 12.23 -9.41
N SER A 77 -11.00 13.41 -9.79
CA SER A 77 -10.52 14.14 -10.96
C SER A 77 -9.05 14.58 -10.84
N HIS A 78 -8.57 14.89 -9.62
CA HIS A 78 -7.22 15.41 -9.35
C HIS A 78 -6.58 14.76 -8.11
N PRO A 79 -6.39 13.42 -8.09
CA PRO A 79 -5.75 12.76 -6.96
C PRO A 79 -4.24 13.07 -6.94
N GLN A 80 -3.68 13.25 -5.75
CA GLN A 80 -2.26 13.46 -5.53
C GLN A 80 -1.63 12.24 -4.89
N VAL A 81 -0.45 11.85 -5.36
CA VAL A 81 0.34 10.77 -4.77
C VAL A 81 1.41 11.37 -3.86
N TYR A 82 1.51 10.87 -2.63
CA TYR A 82 2.58 11.21 -1.69
C TYR A 82 3.38 9.96 -1.33
N VAL A 83 4.69 10.11 -1.16
CA VAL A 83 5.63 9.03 -0.83
C VAL A 83 6.68 9.52 0.18
N TRP A 84 7.09 8.64 1.08
CA TRP A 84 8.12 8.91 2.08
C TRP A 84 8.70 7.62 2.69
N GLY A 85 9.73 7.76 3.52
CA GLY A 85 10.49 6.66 4.14
C GLY A 85 11.84 6.42 3.47
N GLU A 86 12.28 5.16 3.42
CA GLU A 86 13.55 4.78 2.83
C GLU A 86 13.61 5.14 1.33
N LYS A 87 14.70 5.79 0.90
CA LYS A 87 14.86 6.21 -0.51
C LYS A 87 15.77 5.32 -1.35
N SER A 88 16.39 4.31 -0.74
CA SER A 88 17.28 3.38 -1.44
C SER A 88 16.51 2.60 -2.52
N GLN A 89 17.24 2.13 -3.54
CA GLN A 89 16.67 1.43 -4.69
C GLN A 89 15.63 2.23 -5.50
N SER A 90 15.67 3.56 -5.42
CA SER A 90 14.76 4.46 -6.14
C SER A 90 13.28 4.22 -5.79
N ARG A 91 13.00 3.61 -4.63
CA ARG A 91 11.66 3.17 -4.26
C ARG A 91 10.67 4.30 -3.99
N LEU A 92 11.12 5.55 -3.83
CA LEU A 92 10.22 6.70 -3.74
C LEU A 92 9.87 7.28 -5.13
N GLY A 93 10.57 6.88 -6.20
CA GLY A 93 10.31 7.39 -7.56
C GLY A 93 10.61 8.88 -7.74
N LEU A 94 11.21 9.53 -6.73
CA LEU A 94 11.56 10.95 -6.73
C LEU A 94 12.90 11.15 -7.45
N ILE A 95 12.90 12.00 -8.48
CA ILE A 95 14.12 12.45 -9.15
C ILE A 95 14.95 13.29 -8.17
N ASP A 96 14.30 14.28 -7.54
CA ASP A 96 14.91 15.18 -6.57
C ASP A 96 14.39 14.88 -5.15
N THR A 97 15.20 14.16 -4.37
CA THR A 97 14.85 13.87 -2.97
C THR A 97 15.15 15.08 -2.08
N PRO A 98 14.25 15.45 -1.14
CA PRO A 98 14.53 16.53 -0.20
C PRO A 98 15.77 16.27 0.65
N LYS A 99 16.47 17.36 1.00
CA LYS A 99 17.60 17.32 1.93
C LYS A 99 17.07 17.35 3.36
N THR A 100 17.30 16.27 4.10
CA THR A 100 16.83 16.08 5.48
C THR A 100 17.98 15.62 6.37
N SER A 101 17.79 15.62 7.69
CA SER A 101 18.76 15.03 8.63
C SER A 101 18.92 13.50 8.44
N VAL A 102 17.95 12.85 7.79
CA VAL A 102 17.89 11.41 7.58
C VAL A 102 18.60 11.04 6.28
N ARG A 103 19.86 10.61 6.37
CA ARG A 103 20.71 10.33 5.21
C ARG A 103 20.05 9.44 4.13
N ASP A 104 19.45 8.33 4.54
CA ASP A 104 18.93 7.30 3.62
C ASP A 104 17.39 7.31 3.50
N GLY A 105 16.73 8.41 3.88
CA GLY A 105 15.28 8.47 3.84
C GLY A 105 14.70 9.87 3.83
N VAL A 106 13.39 9.93 3.70
CA VAL A 106 12.57 11.13 3.63
C VAL A 106 11.52 10.99 4.73
N PRO A 107 11.58 11.77 5.83
CA PRO A 107 10.79 11.49 7.02
C PRO A 107 9.43 12.21 7.07
N TYR A 108 8.96 12.72 5.93
CA TYR A 108 7.67 13.38 5.78
C TYR A 108 7.14 13.16 4.37
N PRO A 109 5.81 13.20 4.15
CA PRO A 109 5.21 13.04 2.84
C PRO A 109 5.75 14.04 1.81
N VAL A 110 6.13 13.54 0.65
CA VAL A 110 6.52 14.36 -0.51
C VAL A 110 5.63 13.99 -1.68
N ARG A 111 5.08 15.00 -2.35
CA ARG A 111 4.26 14.79 -3.55
C ARG A 111 5.12 14.19 -4.67
N LEU A 112 4.68 13.07 -5.21
CA LEU A 112 5.22 12.44 -6.40
C LEU A 112 4.34 12.82 -7.59
N ASP A 113 4.92 13.49 -8.58
CA ASP A 113 4.20 13.89 -9.78
C ASP A 113 4.26 12.80 -10.86
N ILE A 114 3.09 12.47 -11.40
CA ILE A 114 2.93 11.51 -12.51
C ILE A 114 2.08 12.20 -13.59
N PRO A 115 2.72 12.91 -14.54
CA PRO A 115 2.02 13.82 -15.44
C PRO A 115 0.90 13.14 -16.25
N GLY A 116 -0.29 13.73 -16.21
CA GLY A 116 -1.44 13.27 -17.01
C GLY A 116 -2.06 11.94 -16.56
N VAL A 117 -1.70 11.43 -15.38
CA VAL A 117 -2.19 10.14 -14.85
C VAL A 117 -2.97 10.37 -13.56
N ARG A 118 -4.17 9.78 -13.48
CA ARG A 118 -4.99 9.78 -12.26
C ARG A 118 -4.81 8.46 -11.54
N ILE A 119 -3.97 8.43 -10.52
CA ILE A 119 -3.76 7.23 -9.69
C ILE A 119 -4.91 7.08 -8.70
N VAL A 120 -5.50 5.88 -8.69
CA VAL A 120 -6.67 5.55 -7.85
C VAL A 120 -6.39 4.42 -6.87
N SER A 121 -5.34 3.62 -7.10
CA SER A 121 -4.85 2.59 -6.19
C SER A 121 -3.33 2.65 -6.12
N LEU A 122 -2.80 2.46 -4.91
CA LEU A 122 -1.37 2.46 -4.60
C LEU A 122 -1.08 1.24 -3.73
N VAL A 123 -0.02 0.50 -4.05
CA VAL A 123 0.42 -0.68 -3.31
C VAL A 123 1.93 -0.60 -3.14
N ALA A 124 2.41 -0.78 -1.91
CA ALA A 124 3.83 -0.81 -1.60
C ALA A 124 4.36 -2.23 -1.75
N GLY A 125 5.47 -2.38 -2.48
CA GLY A 125 6.30 -3.59 -2.55
C GLY A 125 7.44 -3.54 -1.53
N GLY A 126 8.20 -4.63 -1.37
CA GLY A 126 9.33 -4.67 -0.43
C GLY A 126 10.39 -3.58 -0.64
N MET A 127 10.66 -3.24 -1.91
CA MET A 127 11.57 -2.15 -2.32
C MET A 127 11.02 -1.34 -3.51
N SER A 128 9.69 -1.27 -3.65
CA SER A 128 9.01 -0.66 -4.79
C SER A 128 7.65 -0.11 -4.40
N PHE A 129 7.02 0.61 -5.33
CA PHE A 129 5.58 0.83 -5.34
C PHE A 129 5.01 0.44 -6.69
N HIS A 130 3.72 0.15 -6.63
CA HIS A 130 2.87 -0.13 -7.77
C HIS A 130 1.64 0.76 -7.65
N ALA A 131 1.16 1.23 -8.77
CA ALA A 131 -0.03 2.06 -8.82
C ALA A 131 -0.91 1.65 -9.99
N ILE A 132 -2.22 1.76 -9.82
CA ILE A 132 -3.21 1.58 -10.87
C ILE A 132 -3.85 2.93 -11.16
N ASP A 133 -3.87 3.33 -12.43
CA ASP A 133 -4.57 4.53 -12.85
C ASP A 133 -6.07 4.30 -13.04
N SER A 134 -6.80 5.39 -13.27
CA SER A 134 -8.26 5.35 -13.45
C SER A 134 -8.74 4.54 -14.66
N ARG A 135 -7.83 4.08 -15.53
CA ARG A 135 -8.10 3.24 -16.71
C ARG A 135 -7.66 1.79 -16.51
N GLY A 136 -7.11 1.44 -15.34
CA GLY A 136 -6.56 0.13 -15.04
C GLY A 136 -5.16 -0.12 -15.61
N ASP A 137 -4.43 0.92 -16.02
CA ASP A 137 -3.01 0.79 -16.39
C ASP A 137 -2.14 0.73 -15.14
N VAL A 138 -1.11 -0.13 -15.17
CA VAL A 138 -0.18 -0.33 -14.05
C VAL A 138 1.07 0.53 -14.22
N TYR A 139 1.46 1.22 -13.16
CA TYR A 139 2.70 1.99 -13.04
C TYR A 139 3.55 1.42 -11.91
N VAL A 140 4.88 1.41 -12.07
CA VAL A 140 5.82 0.91 -11.07
C VAL A 140 7.00 1.84 -10.91
N TRP A 141 7.59 1.85 -9.72
CA TRP A 141 8.90 2.45 -9.46
C TRP A 141 9.60 1.71 -8.31
N GLY A 142 10.93 1.82 -8.28
CA GLY A 142 11.79 1.02 -7.41
C GLY A 142 12.21 -0.31 -8.05
N VAL A 143 12.39 -1.35 -7.23
CA VAL A 143 12.87 -2.67 -7.65
C VAL A 143 12.03 -3.80 -7.03
N LEU A 144 11.78 -4.88 -7.77
CA LEU A 144 11.17 -6.09 -7.20
C LEU A 144 12.19 -6.82 -6.32
N ASN A 145 13.35 -7.15 -6.89
CA ASN A 145 14.39 -7.88 -6.18
C ASN A 145 15.66 -7.04 -5.98
N GLY A 146 15.65 -6.24 -4.92
CA GLY A 146 16.80 -5.42 -4.51
C GLY A 146 18.00 -6.19 -3.98
N GLU A 147 17.93 -7.53 -3.90
CA GLU A 147 19.05 -8.41 -3.49
C GLU A 147 19.95 -8.77 -4.68
N THR A 148 19.48 -8.55 -5.90
CA THR A 148 20.20 -8.78 -7.15
C THR A 148 20.67 -7.47 -7.77
N PHE A 149 21.73 -7.54 -8.58
CA PHE A 149 22.26 -6.39 -9.31
C PHE A 149 21.93 -6.54 -10.80
N ALA A 150 21.48 -5.45 -11.43
CA ALA A 150 21.28 -5.35 -12.87
C ALA A 150 21.88 -4.05 -13.39
N LEU A 151 22.47 -4.11 -14.58
CA LEU A 151 22.88 -2.93 -15.33
C LEU A 151 21.69 -2.39 -16.12
N ARG A 152 21.71 -1.08 -16.43
CA ARG A 152 20.71 -0.47 -17.32
C ARG A 152 20.60 -1.17 -18.67
N SER A 153 21.73 -1.69 -19.19
CA SER A 153 21.80 -2.44 -20.45
C SER A 153 21.08 -3.80 -20.43
N ASP A 154 20.84 -4.36 -19.24
CA ASP A 154 20.28 -5.71 -19.11
C ASP A 154 18.76 -5.72 -19.36
N GLY A 155 18.12 -4.55 -19.29
CA GLY A 155 16.68 -4.39 -19.50
C GLY A 155 15.84 -4.78 -18.28
N PHE A 156 14.53 -4.65 -18.39
CA PHE A 156 13.60 -4.87 -17.28
C PHE A 156 13.23 -6.34 -17.05
N ALA A 157 13.73 -7.25 -17.90
CA ALA A 157 13.61 -8.68 -17.67
C ALA A 157 14.38 -9.14 -16.42
N GLU A 158 15.43 -8.43 -16.01
CA GLU A 158 16.21 -8.76 -14.82
C GLU A 158 15.46 -8.34 -13.54
N PRO A 159 15.33 -9.22 -12.53
CA PRO A 159 14.62 -8.91 -11.28
C PRO A 159 15.17 -7.72 -10.49
N GLY A 160 16.48 -7.45 -10.63
CA GLY A 160 17.19 -6.36 -9.98
C GLY A 160 17.14 -5.03 -10.72
N GLN A 161 16.43 -4.94 -11.86
CA GLN A 161 16.36 -3.70 -12.63
C GLN A 161 15.51 -2.65 -11.91
N LYS A 162 16.06 -1.44 -11.81
CA LYS A 162 15.42 -0.30 -11.15
C LYS A 162 14.59 0.53 -12.11
N ALA A 163 13.34 0.80 -11.74
CA ALA A 163 12.53 1.87 -12.30
C ALA A 163 12.76 3.14 -11.46
N ASP A 164 13.65 4.01 -11.93
CA ASP A 164 14.10 5.19 -11.16
C ASP A 164 13.00 6.24 -10.93
N THR A 165 12.03 6.30 -11.86
CA THR A 165 10.83 7.14 -11.80
C THR A 165 9.60 6.26 -12.04
N PRO A 166 8.37 6.76 -11.81
CA PRO A 166 7.15 6.06 -12.22
C PRO A 166 7.19 5.70 -13.71
N MET A 167 7.06 4.41 -14.02
CA MET A 167 7.04 3.87 -15.37
C MET A 167 5.79 3.03 -15.60
N LYS A 168 5.13 3.21 -16.74
CA LYS A 168 3.97 2.42 -17.16
C LYS A 168 4.41 1.04 -17.64
N LEU A 169 3.75 -0.01 -17.20
CA LEU A 169 3.91 -1.36 -17.75
C LEU A 169 3.03 -1.51 -19.00
N SER A 170 3.64 -1.91 -20.12
CA SER A 170 2.91 -2.21 -21.36
C SER A 170 2.31 -3.62 -21.31
N LEU A 171 1.13 -3.73 -20.69
CA LEU A 171 0.42 -5.01 -20.49
C LEU A 171 -0.79 -5.14 -21.45
N PRO A 172 -1.20 -6.37 -21.80
CA PRO A 172 -2.31 -6.60 -22.73
C PRO A 172 -3.70 -6.43 -22.09
N THR A 173 -3.77 -6.26 -20.77
CA THR A 173 -5.00 -6.26 -19.97
C THR A 173 -4.99 -5.11 -18.97
N LYS A 174 -6.15 -4.82 -18.40
CA LYS A 174 -6.34 -3.80 -17.36
C LYS A 174 -6.47 -4.44 -16.00
N PHE A 175 -5.92 -3.80 -14.98
CA PHE A 175 -5.84 -4.37 -13.63
C PHE A 175 -6.89 -3.78 -12.68
N ARG A 176 -7.39 -4.62 -11.78
CA ARG A 176 -8.31 -4.23 -10.70
C ARG A 176 -7.60 -4.11 -9.37
N SER A 177 -6.72 -5.06 -9.07
CA SER A 177 -5.98 -5.07 -7.81
C SER A 177 -4.59 -5.68 -7.98
N LEU A 178 -3.71 -5.28 -7.07
CA LEU A 178 -2.35 -5.78 -6.93
C LEU A 178 -2.11 -6.11 -5.46
N SER A 179 -1.31 -7.13 -5.19
CA SER A 179 -0.82 -7.45 -3.85
C SER A 179 0.65 -7.85 -3.94
N CYS A 180 1.49 -7.25 -3.10
CA CYS A 180 2.93 -7.38 -3.18
C CYS A 180 3.47 -8.26 -2.06
N GLY A 181 4.33 -9.21 -2.43
CA GLY A 181 5.17 -9.93 -1.47
C GLY A 181 6.48 -9.19 -1.25
N ARG A 182 7.50 -9.90 -0.76
CA ARG A 182 8.82 -9.29 -0.56
C ARG A 182 9.52 -8.97 -1.89
N LEU A 183 9.53 -9.93 -2.81
CA LEU A 183 10.30 -9.89 -4.06
C LEU A 183 9.44 -10.09 -5.32
N HIS A 184 8.13 -10.24 -5.18
CA HIS A 184 7.19 -10.44 -6.28
C HIS A 184 5.92 -9.63 -6.07
N THR A 185 5.13 -9.52 -7.12
CA THR A 185 3.78 -8.95 -7.07
C THR A 185 2.81 -9.88 -7.76
N THR A 186 1.60 -9.97 -7.22
CA THR A 186 0.49 -10.69 -7.81
C THR A 186 -0.59 -9.68 -8.19
N GLY A 187 -1.23 -9.87 -9.34
CA GLY A 187 -2.28 -8.98 -9.81
C GLY A 187 -3.52 -9.75 -10.26
N LEU A 188 -4.68 -9.13 -10.04
CA LEU A 188 -5.94 -9.58 -10.59
C LEU A 188 -6.39 -8.60 -11.67
N ASP A 189 -6.59 -9.11 -12.87
CA ASP A 189 -7.03 -8.28 -13.99
C ASP A 189 -8.57 -8.09 -14.01
N ALA A 190 -9.04 -7.22 -14.90
CA ALA A 190 -10.45 -6.90 -15.06
C ALA A 190 -11.31 -8.10 -15.52
N SER A 191 -10.68 -9.18 -15.98
CA SER A 191 -11.35 -10.42 -16.38
C SER A 191 -11.22 -11.52 -15.32
N SER A 192 -10.76 -11.19 -14.10
CA SER A 192 -10.47 -12.13 -13.01
C SER A 192 -9.38 -13.15 -13.35
N GLN A 193 -8.43 -12.79 -14.21
CA GLN A 193 -7.23 -13.61 -14.45
C GLN A 193 -6.11 -13.21 -13.50
N VAL A 194 -5.34 -14.21 -13.06
CA VAL A 194 -4.24 -14.03 -12.11
C VAL A 194 -2.92 -13.84 -12.85
N TRP A 195 -2.20 -12.79 -12.47
CA TRP A 195 -0.89 -12.43 -13.01
C TRP A 195 0.15 -12.39 -11.91
N THR A 196 1.40 -12.73 -12.23
CA THR A 196 2.53 -12.64 -11.29
C THR A 196 3.72 -11.95 -11.96
N PHE A 197 4.40 -11.11 -11.18
CA PHE A 197 5.54 -10.29 -11.56
C PHE A 197 6.73 -10.70 -10.68
N THR A 198 7.72 -11.37 -11.27
CA THR A 198 9.03 -11.66 -10.64
C THR A 198 10.13 -10.75 -11.19
N SER A 199 9.88 -10.11 -12.32
CA SER A 199 10.60 -8.98 -12.88
C SER A 199 9.59 -8.02 -13.53
N TRP A 200 10.00 -6.79 -13.80
CA TRP A 200 9.14 -5.80 -14.44
C TRP A 200 8.86 -6.12 -15.92
N GLY A 201 9.81 -6.77 -16.57
CA GLY A 201 9.81 -7.00 -18.01
C GLY A 201 9.16 -8.31 -18.46
N ARG A 202 9.07 -9.32 -17.59
CA ARG A 202 8.55 -10.66 -17.96
C ARG A 202 7.42 -11.15 -17.03
N PRO A 203 6.34 -10.37 -16.86
CA PRO A 203 5.20 -10.84 -16.09
C PRO A 203 4.54 -12.03 -16.79
N PHE A 204 3.91 -12.91 -16.00
CA PHE A 204 3.18 -14.04 -16.55
C PHE A 204 1.77 -14.12 -16.02
N ARG A 205 0.87 -14.61 -16.87
CA ARG A 205 -0.49 -15.00 -16.50
C ARG A 205 -0.49 -16.47 -16.11
N LEU A 206 -1.13 -16.80 -14.99
CA LEU A 206 -1.33 -18.17 -14.56
C LEU A 206 -2.44 -18.83 -15.39
N GLU A 207 -2.13 -19.94 -16.06
CA GLU A 207 -3.12 -20.79 -16.73
C GLU A 207 -3.23 -22.13 -16.01
N SER A 208 -4.39 -22.34 -15.38
CA SER A 208 -4.71 -23.56 -14.63
C SER A 208 -6.23 -23.75 -14.63
N SER A 209 -6.70 -25.00 -14.61
CA SER A 209 -8.12 -25.32 -14.44
C SER A 209 -8.69 -24.82 -13.12
N LEU A 210 -7.84 -24.57 -12.12
CA LEU A 210 -8.26 -24.04 -10.81
C LEU A 210 -8.59 -22.54 -10.83
N VAL A 211 -8.29 -21.83 -11.93
CA VAL A 211 -8.52 -20.38 -12.10
C VAL A 211 -9.14 -20.04 -13.46
N ASP A 212 -9.80 -21.01 -14.10
CA ASP A 212 -10.36 -20.87 -15.45
C ASP A 212 -11.67 -20.05 -15.50
N ARG A 213 -12.28 -19.79 -14.34
CA ARG A 213 -13.54 -19.07 -14.14
C ARG A 213 -14.76 -19.78 -14.72
N SER A 214 -14.69 -21.10 -14.88
CA SER A 214 -15.80 -21.94 -15.33
C SER A 214 -16.86 -22.17 -14.25
N SER A 215 -16.48 -22.04 -12.97
CA SER A 215 -17.39 -22.16 -11.82
C SER A 215 -17.00 -21.20 -10.68
N PRO A 216 -17.84 -21.01 -9.65
CA PRO A 216 -17.47 -20.21 -8.47
C PRO A 216 -16.20 -20.70 -7.77
N GLU A 217 -15.93 -22.01 -7.79
CA GLU A 217 -14.74 -22.66 -7.21
C GLU A 217 -13.46 -22.42 -8.01
N THR A 218 -13.58 -21.92 -9.24
CA THR A 218 -12.45 -21.64 -10.13
C THR A 218 -12.43 -20.17 -10.59
N THR A 219 -13.25 -19.32 -9.97
CA THR A 219 -13.33 -17.88 -10.28
C THR A 219 -12.61 -17.06 -9.20
N PRO A 220 -11.40 -16.53 -9.45
CA PRO A 220 -10.69 -15.67 -8.52
C PRO A 220 -11.44 -14.36 -8.25
N ILE A 221 -11.52 -13.98 -6.97
CA ILE A 221 -12.11 -12.72 -6.50
C ILE A 221 -11.12 -11.84 -5.72
N GLN A 222 -10.07 -12.44 -5.15
CA GLN A 222 -8.99 -11.73 -4.44
C GLN A 222 -7.67 -12.46 -4.67
N VAL A 223 -6.58 -11.69 -4.77
CA VAL A 223 -5.21 -12.21 -4.75
C VAL A 223 -4.46 -11.53 -3.62
N GLU A 224 -3.70 -12.32 -2.85
CA GLU A 224 -2.85 -11.79 -1.78
C GLU A 224 -1.47 -12.45 -1.82
N SER A 225 -0.43 -11.64 -1.71
CA SER A 225 0.94 -12.12 -1.62
C SER A 225 1.36 -12.15 -0.15
N GLY A 226 1.77 -13.33 0.33
CA GLY A 226 2.55 -13.43 1.56
C GLY A 226 4.00 -13.00 1.31
N TRP A 227 4.88 -13.23 2.28
CA TRP A 227 6.28 -12.80 2.16
C TRP A 227 7.00 -13.43 0.94
N SER A 228 6.77 -14.71 0.69
CA SER A 228 7.45 -15.51 -0.35
C SER A 228 6.52 -16.35 -1.24
N PHE A 229 5.21 -16.27 -1.01
CA PHE A 229 4.18 -17.03 -1.71
C PHE A 229 3.01 -16.14 -2.12
N SER A 230 2.11 -16.67 -2.92
CA SER A 230 0.88 -15.99 -3.34
C SER A 230 -0.33 -16.87 -3.09
N THR A 231 -1.45 -16.22 -2.85
CA THR A 231 -2.73 -16.84 -2.55
C THR A 231 -3.85 -16.24 -3.38
N ILE A 232 -4.85 -17.07 -3.65
CA ILE A 232 -6.02 -16.70 -4.44
C ILE A 232 -7.25 -17.15 -3.67
N LEU A 233 -8.18 -16.23 -3.43
CA LEU A 233 -9.52 -16.56 -2.93
C LEU A 233 -10.47 -16.67 -4.11
N THR A 234 -11.23 -17.75 -4.17
CA THR A 234 -12.26 -17.97 -5.19
C THR A 234 -13.64 -17.51 -4.71
N GLN A 235 -14.61 -17.39 -5.61
CA GLN A 235 -15.98 -16.99 -5.28
C GLN A 235 -16.71 -17.98 -4.35
N SER A 236 -16.35 -19.27 -4.40
CA SER A 236 -16.83 -20.30 -3.47
C SER A 236 -16.26 -20.14 -2.05
N GLY A 237 -15.15 -19.44 -1.89
CA GLY A 237 -14.41 -19.34 -0.63
C GLY A 237 -13.24 -20.31 -0.51
N ASP A 238 -12.86 -21.01 -1.59
CA ASP A 238 -11.65 -21.83 -1.62
C ASP A 238 -10.39 -20.95 -1.65
N VAL A 239 -9.33 -21.41 -0.98
CA VAL A 239 -8.02 -20.76 -1.00
C VAL A 239 -7.04 -21.60 -1.80
N LEU A 240 -6.46 -21.00 -2.85
CA LEU A 240 -5.36 -21.58 -3.62
C LEU A 240 -4.04 -20.90 -3.22
N VAL A 241 -2.94 -21.64 -3.26
CA VAL A 241 -1.59 -21.15 -2.91
C VAL A 241 -0.58 -21.57 -3.97
N TYR A 242 0.40 -20.72 -4.24
CA TYR A 242 1.55 -21.06 -5.09
C TYR A 242 2.81 -20.28 -4.71
N TRP A 243 3.97 -20.79 -5.12
CA TRP A 243 5.29 -20.27 -4.75
C TRP A 243 6.11 -19.93 -5.99
N PRO A 244 6.18 -18.66 -6.43
CA PRO A 244 6.92 -18.29 -7.64
C PRO A 244 8.42 -18.55 -7.52
N PHE A 245 8.95 -18.62 -6.29
CA PHE A 245 10.37 -18.86 -6.00
C PHE A 245 10.67 -20.26 -5.47
N GLY A 246 9.68 -21.16 -5.44
CA GLY A 246 9.84 -22.54 -4.93
C GLY A 246 9.23 -23.61 -5.83
N GLY A 247 9.60 -24.86 -5.56
CA GLY A 247 8.94 -26.04 -6.11
C GLY A 247 8.89 -26.12 -7.65
N ARG A 248 7.76 -26.61 -8.16
CA ARG A 248 7.54 -26.85 -9.59
C ARG A 248 7.44 -25.55 -10.36
N MET A 249 6.79 -24.55 -9.78
CA MET A 249 6.58 -23.26 -10.44
C MET A 249 7.90 -22.54 -10.72
N LYS A 250 8.82 -22.51 -9.75
CA LYS A 250 10.17 -21.95 -9.96
C LYS A 250 10.89 -22.63 -11.12
N SER A 251 10.81 -23.96 -11.20
CA SER A 251 11.47 -24.74 -12.26
C SER A 251 10.93 -24.41 -13.65
N VAL A 252 9.63 -24.12 -13.78
CA VAL A 252 9.02 -23.68 -15.04
C VAL A 252 9.46 -22.25 -15.39
N ILE A 253 9.49 -21.35 -14.41
CA ILE A 253 9.92 -19.95 -14.59
C ILE A 253 11.39 -19.90 -15.02
N ASP A 254 12.29 -20.57 -14.29
CA ASP A 254 13.73 -20.58 -14.59
C ASP A 254 14.01 -21.07 -16.01
N ARG A 255 13.39 -22.20 -16.42
CA ARG A 255 13.52 -22.74 -17.77
C ARG A 255 13.00 -21.76 -18.83
N LYS A 256 11.89 -21.08 -18.56
CA LYS A 256 11.35 -20.09 -19.50
C LYS A 256 12.27 -18.87 -19.63
N ASP A 257 12.89 -18.45 -18.54
CA ASP A 257 13.88 -17.38 -18.55
C ASP A 257 15.15 -17.78 -19.32
N GLU A 258 15.60 -19.04 -19.19
CA GLU A 258 16.68 -19.61 -20.00
C GLU A 258 16.32 -19.58 -21.49
N ASP A 259 15.11 -20.01 -21.87
CA ASP A 259 14.64 -19.96 -23.26
C ASP A 259 14.69 -18.52 -23.81
N PHE A 260 14.20 -17.54 -23.06
CA PHE A 260 14.21 -16.14 -23.47
C PHE A 260 15.62 -15.55 -23.57
N ASN A 261 16.52 -15.95 -22.67
CA ASN A 261 17.92 -15.50 -22.69
C ASN A 261 18.72 -16.20 -23.80
N GLY A 262 18.27 -17.36 -24.29
CA GLY A 262 18.86 -18.12 -25.38
C GLY A 262 18.39 -17.70 -26.79
N ILE A 263 17.49 -16.73 -26.92
CA ILE A 263 17.01 -16.25 -28.24
C ILE A 263 18.18 -15.69 -29.07
N THR A 264 18.37 -16.25 -30.26
CA THR A 264 19.48 -15.87 -31.16
C THR A 264 19.14 -14.69 -32.07
N ASP A 265 17.86 -14.48 -32.38
CA ASP A 265 17.42 -13.29 -33.13
C ASP A 265 17.55 -12.04 -32.25
N ALA A 266 18.36 -11.07 -32.69
CA ALA A 266 18.69 -9.90 -31.89
C ALA A 266 17.48 -9.03 -31.54
N THR A 267 16.48 -8.95 -32.44
CA THR A 267 15.28 -8.13 -32.23
C THR A 267 14.37 -8.78 -31.19
N GLN A 268 14.12 -10.09 -31.34
CA GLN A 268 13.33 -10.85 -30.38
C GLN A 268 14.02 -10.94 -29.02
N HIS A 269 15.35 -11.08 -28.99
CA HIS A 269 16.11 -11.09 -27.74
C HIS A 269 16.03 -9.74 -27.02
N ALA A 270 16.17 -8.62 -27.76
CA ALA A 270 16.01 -7.29 -27.18
C ALA A 270 14.60 -7.05 -26.64
N ALA A 271 13.57 -7.52 -27.35
CA ALA A 271 12.18 -7.49 -26.88
C ALA A 271 12.01 -8.34 -25.61
N ALA A 272 12.55 -9.56 -25.58
CA ALA A 272 12.50 -10.44 -24.42
C ALA A 272 13.27 -9.91 -23.21
N LYS A 273 14.25 -9.02 -23.40
CA LYS A 273 14.91 -8.28 -22.32
C LYS A 273 14.09 -7.10 -21.80
N ALA A 274 12.97 -6.76 -22.45
CA ALA A 274 12.12 -5.61 -22.11
C ALA A 274 12.93 -4.31 -21.98
N ARG A 275 13.77 -4.03 -22.97
CA ARG A 275 14.56 -2.78 -23.01
C ARG A 275 13.66 -1.61 -23.40
N VAL A 276 13.76 -0.53 -22.65
CA VAL A 276 13.00 0.70 -22.89
C VAL A 276 13.52 1.39 -24.15
N SER A 277 12.61 1.91 -24.97
CA SER A 277 12.96 2.71 -26.16
C SER A 277 13.30 4.15 -25.77
N GLU A 278 14.21 4.79 -26.50
CA GLU A 278 14.52 6.21 -26.35
C GLU A 278 13.30 7.11 -26.59
N ASP A 279 12.38 6.69 -27.47
CA ASP A 279 11.15 7.43 -27.79
C ASP A 279 10.09 7.36 -26.67
N SER A 280 10.23 6.42 -25.73
CA SER A 280 9.23 6.18 -24.66
C SER A 280 9.91 5.76 -23.36
N PRO A 281 10.72 6.65 -22.75
CA PRO A 281 11.54 6.32 -21.58
C PRO A 281 10.74 5.97 -20.33
N HIS A 282 9.45 6.30 -20.30
CA HIS A 282 8.54 6.04 -19.18
C HIS A 282 7.67 4.79 -19.36
N ILE A 283 7.91 3.99 -20.40
CA ILE A 283 7.13 2.78 -20.69
C ILE A 283 8.07 1.57 -20.69
N ILE A 284 7.78 0.58 -19.85
CA ILE A 284 8.44 -0.73 -19.86
C ILE A 284 7.70 -1.62 -20.85
N PRO A 285 8.31 -2.01 -21.99
CA PRO A 285 7.68 -2.87 -22.98
C PRO A 285 7.69 -4.32 -22.49
N CYS A 286 6.72 -4.69 -21.64
CA CYS A 286 6.66 -6.02 -21.04
C CYS A 286 6.57 -7.11 -22.11
N HIS A 287 7.49 -8.07 -22.03
CA HIS A 287 7.46 -9.32 -22.76
C HIS A 287 6.75 -10.39 -21.91
N TRP A 288 5.43 -10.27 -21.83
CA TRP A 288 4.61 -11.14 -21.01
C TRP A 288 4.44 -12.54 -21.63
N TRP A 289 4.08 -13.52 -20.80
CA TRP A 289 3.87 -14.90 -21.23
C TRP A 289 2.82 -15.63 -20.38
N VAL A 290 2.51 -16.87 -20.74
CA VAL A 290 1.52 -17.71 -20.04
C VAL A 290 2.25 -18.86 -19.34
N LEU A 291 2.08 -18.95 -18.02
CA LEU A 291 2.61 -20.06 -17.23
C LEU A 291 1.67 -21.27 -17.36
N GLN A 292 2.22 -22.37 -17.87
CA GLN A 292 1.54 -23.66 -18.01
C GLN A 292 2.32 -24.76 -17.29
N GLY A 293 1.62 -25.79 -16.80
CA GLY A 293 2.24 -26.98 -16.22
C GLY A 293 2.75 -26.83 -14.78
N ALA A 294 2.36 -25.75 -14.08
CA ALA A 294 2.61 -25.55 -12.65
C ALA A 294 1.35 -24.97 -11.98
N ASP A 295 0.42 -25.85 -11.64
CA ASP A 295 -0.85 -25.48 -11.00
C ASP A 295 -0.65 -25.02 -9.55
N PRO A 296 -1.45 -24.05 -9.06
CA PRO A 296 -1.53 -23.76 -7.64
C PRO A 296 -2.11 -24.96 -6.88
N VAL A 297 -1.88 -25.01 -5.58
CA VAL A 297 -2.45 -26.03 -4.69
C VAL A 297 -3.67 -25.48 -3.96
N ARG A 298 -4.71 -26.28 -3.77
CA ARG A 298 -5.89 -25.92 -2.97
C ARG A 298 -5.65 -26.30 -1.52
N LEU A 299 -5.88 -25.36 -0.59
CA LEU A 299 -5.86 -25.65 0.84
C LEU A 299 -7.11 -26.46 1.24
N PRO A 300 -7.05 -27.22 2.34
CA PRO A 300 -8.24 -27.85 2.90
C PRO A 300 -9.36 -26.82 3.16
N PRO A 301 -10.64 -27.22 3.09
CA PRO A 301 -11.74 -26.34 3.46
C PRO A 301 -11.66 -25.95 4.94
N ILE A 302 -12.23 -24.80 5.29
CA ILE A 302 -12.35 -24.40 6.70
C ILE A 302 -13.25 -25.38 7.48
N PRO A 303 -13.01 -25.59 8.79
CA PRO A 303 -13.85 -26.44 9.63
C PRO A 303 -15.15 -25.71 10.02
N ALA A 304 -15.97 -25.36 9.02
CA ALA A 304 -17.12 -24.47 9.19
C ALA A 304 -18.14 -24.96 10.24
N HIS A 305 -18.30 -26.29 10.37
CA HIS A 305 -19.21 -26.90 11.35
C HIS A 305 -18.69 -26.87 12.79
N ASP A 306 -17.37 -26.73 12.98
CA ASP A 306 -16.75 -26.70 14.30
C ASP A 306 -16.58 -25.26 14.83
N LEU A 307 -16.90 -24.25 14.01
CA LEU A 307 -16.83 -22.86 14.40
C LEU A 307 -17.98 -22.49 15.36
N PRO A 308 -17.71 -21.72 16.44
CA PRO A 308 -18.75 -21.30 17.37
C PRO A 308 -19.65 -20.24 16.75
N GLU A 309 -20.92 -20.19 17.17
CA GLU A 309 -21.79 -19.07 16.81
C GLU A 309 -21.33 -17.78 17.50
N LEU A 310 -21.08 -16.73 16.71
CA LEU A 310 -20.66 -15.43 17.24
C LEU A 310 -21.87 -14.62 17.71
N GLY A 311 -21.88 -14.28 19.01
CA GLY A 311 -22.88 -13.42 19.61
C GLY A 311 -22.62 -11.92 19.34
N ARG A 312 -23.70 -11.11 19.34
CA ARG A 312 -23.65 -9.63 19.25
C ARG A 312 -22.90 -9.10 18.01
N THR A 313 -22.97 -9.81 16.88
CA THR A 313 -22.36 -9.37 15.61
C THR A 313 -23.16 -8.28 14.89
N GLY A 314 -24.46 -8.17 15.18
CA GLY A 314 -25.37 -7.26 14.47
C GLY A 314 -25.79 -7.76 13.08
N LEU A 315 -25.46 -9.02 12.75
CA LEU A 315 -25.92 -9.68 11.53
C LEU A 315 -27.42 -10.01 11.61
N SER A 316 -28.12 -9.93 10.47
CA SER A 316 -29.53 -10.31 10.37
C SER A 316 -29.71 -11.83 10.44
N PRO A 317 -30.92 -12.33 10.76
CA PRO A 317 -31.21 -13.77 10.71
C PRO A 317 -30.91 -14.40 9.35
N GLU A 318 -31.18 -13.67 8.26
CA GLU A 318 -30.88 -14.13 6.91
C GLU A 318 -29.37 -14.26 6.67
N GLU A 319 -28.57 -13.29 7.15
CA GLU A 319 -27.10 -13.35 7.05
C GLU A 319 -26.50 -14.49 7.87
N LEU A 320 -27.10 -14.82 9.02
CA LEU A 320 -26.69 -15.94 9.87
C LEU A 320 -27.04 -17.31 9.27
N ASP A 321 -28.10 -17.41 8.46
CA ASP A 321 -28.52 -18.62 7.77
C ASP A 321 -27.64 -18.96 6.55
N VAL A 322 -26.97 -17.97 5.97
CA VAL A 322 -26.00 -18.19 4.88
C VAL A 322 -24.88 -19.11 5.33
N GLU A 323 -24.45 -20.02 4.45
CA GLU A 323 -23.31 -20.91 4.69
C GLU A 323 -22.05 -20.12 5.09
N THR A 324 -21.33 -20.60 6.09
CA THR A 324 -20.08 -19.98 6.54
C THR A 324 -18.97 -20.27 5.54
N LYS A 325 -18.41 -19.23 4.92
CA LYS A 325 -17.29 -19.34 3.97
C LYS A 325 -16.30 -18.19 4.12
N LEU A 326 -15.08 -18.40 3.64
CA LEU A 326 -14.08 -17.33 3.55
C LEU A 326 -14.52 -16.27 2.53
N VAL A 327 -14.39 -15.00 2.91
CA VAL A 327 -14.72 -13.84 2.06
C VAL A 327 -13.56 -12.89 1.88
N LYS A 328 -12.54 -12.96 2.74
CA LYS A 328 -11.27 -12.24 2.59
C LYS A 328 -10.11 -13.08 3.07
N ILE A 329 -8.95 -12.89 2.45
CA ILE A 329 -7.66 -13.43 2.89
C ILE A 329 -6.65 -12.30 3.07
N ALA A 330 -5.61 -12.55 3.87
CA ALA A 330 -4.44 -11.70 4.00
C ALA A 330 -3.18 -12.55 4.19
N GLY A 331 -2.15 -12.31 3.38
CA GLY A 331 -0.88 -13.02 3.46
C GLY A 331 0.06 -12.42 4.50
N ILE A 332 0.65 -13.25 5.34
CA ILE A 332 1.80 -12.90 6.18
C ILE A 332 2.94 -13.89 5.90
N ASP A 333 4.05 -13.80 6.61
CA ASP A 333 5.18 -14.71 6.47
C ASP A 333 4.78 -16.11 6.90
N ASN A 334 4.89 -17.07 5.98
CA ASN A 334 4.52 -18.47 6.12
C ASN A 334 3.09 -18.78 6.61
N CYS A 335 2.18 -17.80 6.67
CA CYS A 335 0.79 -18.01 7.05
C CYS A 335 -0.16 -17.17 6.21
N VAL A 336 -1.41 -17.63 6.07
CA VAL A 336 -2.53 -16.84 5.56
C VAL A 336 -3.56 -16.69 6.66
N ILE A 337 -4.11 -15.48 6.79
CA ILE A 337 -5.25 -15.18 7.64
C ILE A 337 -6.49 -15.18 6.76
N GLY A 338 -7.50 -15.94 7.15
CA GLY A 338 -8.80 -16.01 6.51
C GLY A 338 -9.87 -15.34 7.37
N LEU A 339 -10.76 -14.59 6.72
CA LEU A 339 -11.94 -13.99 7.36
C LEU A 339 -13.20 -14.55 6.70
N THR A 340 -14.14 -15.02 7.53
CA THR A 340 -15.43 -15.54 7.07
C THR A 340 -16.50 -14.45 6.93
N ASN A 341 -17.56 -14.73 6.17
CA ASN A 341 -18.75 -13.87 6.05
C ASN A 341 -19.44 -13.54 7.38
N LYS A 342 -19.25 -14.37 8.42
CA LYS A 342 -19.84 -14.17 9.74
C LYS A 342 -18.90 -13.49 10.75
N GLY A 343 -17.65 -13.20 10.35
CA GLY A 343 -16.67 -12.52 11.21
C GLY A 343 -15.66 -13.42 11.92
N HIS A 344 -15.68 -14.74 11.70
CA HIS A 344 -14.65 -15.64 12.22
C HIS A 344 -13.32 -15.38 11.55
N LEU A 345 -12.27 -15.30 12.35
CA LEU A 345 -10.89 -15.20 11.92
C LEU A 345 -10.19 -16.56 12.06
N LEU A 346 -9.55 -17.01 10.99
CA LEU A 346 -8.80 -18.24 10.96
C LEU A 346 -7.37 -18.00 10.47
N ARG A 347 -6.43 -18.82 10.91
CA ARG A 347 -5.04 -18.86 10.45
C ARG A 347 -4.76 -20.21 9.80
N TYR A 348 -4.03 -20.21 8.69
CA TYR A 348 -3.40 -21.40 8.13
C TYR A 348 -1.90 -21.16 8.02
N ASP A 349 -1.09 -22.06 8.57
CA ASP A 349 0.36 -21.92 8.73
C ASP A 349 1.16 -22.81 7.74
N ARG A 350 2.50 -22.87 7.93
CA ARG A 350 3.43 -23.76 7.21
C ARG A 350 3.48 -23.57 5.69
N LEU A 351 3.19 -22.37 5.21
CA LEU A 351 3.23 -22.00 3.79
C LEU A 351 4.64 -21.66 3.27
N SER A 352 5.70 -22.28 3.83
CA SER A 352 7.08 -22.07 3.38
C SER A 352 7.38 -22.67 2.00
N GLY A 353 6.58 -23.63 1.53
CA GLY A 353 6.74 -24.24 0.21
C GLY A 353 5.81 -25.41 -0.08
N GLU A 354 5.89 -25.93 -1.32
CA GLU A 354 5.07 -27.06 -1.80
C GLU A 354 5.25 -28.37 -0.98
N GLU A 355 6.35 -28.52 -0.25
CA GLU A 355 6.63 -29.74 0.53
C GLU A 355 6.02 -29.70 1.94
N THR A 356 5.76 -28.51 2.47
CA THR A 356 5.36 -28.31 3.88
C THR A 356 3.90 -27.93 4.05
N TYR A 357 3.26 -27.36 3.02
CA TYR A 357 1.92 -26.78 3.16
C TYR A 357 0.89 -27.75 3.70
N GLN A 358 0.97 -29.04 3.33
CA GLN A 358 0.01 -30.08 3.76
C GLN A 358 0.05 -30.37 5.27
N GLN A 359 1.10 -29.93 5.96
CA GLN A 359 1.23 -30.08 7.41
C GLN A 359 0.46 -29.00 8.18
N GLY A 360 0.02 -27.94 7.50
CA GLY A 360 -0.77 -26.87 8.09
C GLY A 360 -2.24 -27.22 8.19
N GLN A 361 -2.95 -26.53 9.08
CA GLN A 361 -4.38 -26.66 9.29
C GLN A 361 -5.02 -25.31 9.58
N TRP A 362 -6.32 -25.18 9.35
CA TRP A 362 -7.07 -24.00 9.74
C TRP A 362 -7.28 -23.96 11.25
N GLU A 363 -6.82 -22.89 11.88
CA GLU A 363 -6.92 -22.65 13.31
C GLU A 363 -7.79 -21.42 13.57
N TYR A 364 -8.83 -21.57 14.39
CA TYR A 364 -9.71 -20.47 14.75
C TYR A 364 -9.07 -19.55 15.81
N LEU A 365 -9.20 -18.24 15.62
CA LEU A 365 -8.65 -17.21 16.51
C LEU A 365 -9.77 -16.55 17.34
N PRO A 366 -10.08 -17.08 18.55
CA PRO A 366 -11.26 -16.67 19.32
C PRO A 366 -11.22 -15.21 19.80
N TYR A 367 -10.08 -14.73 20.32
CA TYR A 367 -9.97 -13.35 20.83
C TYR A 367 -10.05 -12.27 19.75
N TYR A 368 -10.00 -12.66 18.47
CA TYR A 368 -10.15 -11.76 17.34
C TYR A 368 -11.58 -11.78 16.77
N SER A 369 -12.42 -12.73 17.18
CA SER A 369 -13.71 -13.01 16.56
C SER A 369 -14.88 -12.90 17.54
N ASP A 370 -14.70 -13.37 18.77
CA ASP A 370 -15.73 -13.41 19.81
C ASP A 370 -15.57 -12.26 20.79
N ILE A 371 -16.64 -11.45 20.90
CA ILE A 371 -16.69 -10.29 21.77
C ILE A 371 -16.57 -10.66 23.25
N ALA A 372 -17.15 -11.79 23.67
CA ALA A 372 -17.07 -12.26 25.05
C ALA A 372 -15.63 -12.63 25.41
N LYS A 373 -14.90 -13.24 24.47
CA LYS A 373 -13.46 -13.50 24.61
C LYS A 373 -12.63 -12.23 24.62
N LEU A 374 -12.93 -11.27 23.75
CA LEU A 374 -12.23 -10.00 23.73
C LEU A 374 -12.39 -9.23 25.06
N GLN A 375 -13.57 -9.31 25.70
CA GLN A 375 -13.83 -8.70 27.01
C GLN A 375 -12.98 -9.28 28.16
N GLU A 376 -12.42 -10.49 27.99
CA GLU A 376 -11.46 -11.07 28.95
C GLU A 376 -10.10 -10.35 28.92
N HIS A 377 -9.83 -9.52 27.90
CA HIS A 377 -8.56 -8.80 27.75
C HIS A 377 -8.36 -7.70 28.81
N ALA A 378 -7.12 -7.58 29.31
CA ALA A 378 -6.77 -6.70 30.43
C ALA A 378 -7.15 -5.22 30.24
N VAL A 379 -7.12 -4.72 28.99
CA VAL A 379 -7.50 -3.32 28.67
C VAL A 379 -8.98 -3.01 28.98
N TYR A 380 -9.83 -4.03 29.05
CA TYR A 380 -11.24 -3.91 29.43
C TYR A 380 -11.53 -4.30 30.88
N GLN A 381 -10.55 -4.91 31.58
CA GLN A 381 -10.71 -5.36 32.96
C GLN A 381 -10.33 -4.22 33.92
N ALA A 382 -11.14 -3.99 34.95
CA ALA A 382 -10.79 -3.03 35.99
C ALA A 382 -9.70 -3.64 36.87
N VAL A 383 -8.55 -2.96 36.98
CA VAL A 383 -7.52 -3.31 37.96
C VAL A 383 -7.73 -2.46 39.20
N ASP A 384 -7.99 -3.08 40.34
CA ASP A 384 -8.12 -2.37 41.62
C ASP A 384 -6.85 -1.55 41.92
N GLY A 385 -6.97 -0.22 41.98
CA GLY A 385 -5.91 0.70 42.38
C GLY A 385 -5.06 1.33 41.26
N ASP A 386 -5.44 1.18 39.99
CA ASP A 386 -4.80 1.87 38.86
C ASP A 386 -5.73 2.95 38.28
N ASP A 387 -5.27 4.20 38.23
CA ASP A 387 -6.01 5.36 37.70
C ASP A 387 -5.98 5.43 36.15
N THR A 388 -5.63 4.33 35.47
CA THR A 388 -5.58 4.30 34.00
C THR A 388 -6.98 4.37 33.41
N PRO A 389 -7.24 5.25 32.40
CA PRO A 389 -8.55 5.36 31.78
C PRO A 389 -8.91 4.04 31.10
N GLN A 390 -9.93 3.38 31.65
CA GLN A 390 -10.41 2.09 31.18
C GLN A 390 -11.13 2.24 29.84
N LEU A 391 -10.79 1.40 28.87
CA LEU A 391 -11.51 1.36 27.61
C LEU A 391 -12.87 0.68 27.84
N THR A 392 -13.94 1.24 27.27
CA THR A 392 -15.25 0.59 27.33
C THR A 392 -15.29 -0.52 26.27
N PRO A 393 -15.65 -1.77 26.61
CA PRO A 393 -15.76 -2.81 25.62
C PRO A 393 -16.89 -2.50 24.63
N PRO A 394 -16.73 -2.87 23.34
CA PRO A 394 -17.79 -2.68 22.36
C PRO A 394 -19.04 -3.49 22.74
N ASP A 395 -20.22 -2.95 22.43
CA ASP A 395 -21.50 -3.67 22.61
C ASP A 395 -21.75 -4.71 21.51
N THR A 396 -21.26 -4.41 20.30
CA THR A 396 -21.34 -5.26 19.12
C THR A 396 -20.00 -5.35 18.43
N MET A 397 -19.64 -6.53 17.93
CA MET A 397 -18.39 -6.74 17.21
C MET A 397 -18.60 -7.65 16.01
N HIS A 398 -18.30 -7.14 14.82
CA HIS A 398 -18.25 -7.93 13.59
C HIS A 398 -17.03 -7.50 12.78
N ILE A 399 -15.98 -8.33 12.83
CA ILE A 399 -14.78 -8.13 12.02
C ILE A 399 -15.16 -8.35 10.56
N ASN A 400 -14.89 -7.34 9.73
CA ASN A 400 -15.22 -7.37 8.31
C ASN A 400 -14.02 -7.01 7.41
N HIS A 401 -12.87 -6.69 8.01
CA HIS A 401 -11.63 -6.41 7.31
C HIS A 401 -10.44 -7.07 8.01
N ILE A 402 -9.50 -7.48 7.18
CA ILE A 402 -8.19 -7.95 7.59
C ILE A 402 -7.12 -7.34 6.70
N SER A 403 -5.93 -7.20 7.25
CA SER A 403 -4.73 -6.79 6.53
C SER A 403 -3.54 -7.52 7.14
N GLY A 404 -2.55 -7.87 6.35
CA GLY A 404 -1.41 -8.67 6.79
C GLY A 404 -0.17 -8.28 6.01
N SER A 405 0.96 -8.26 6.71
CA SER A 405 2.27 -8.10 6.11
C SER A 405 3.36 -8.59 7.05
N PHE A 406 4.43 -9.12 6.48
CA PHE A 406 5.57 -9.66 7.21
C PHE A 406 5.12 -10.58 8.36
N GLN A 407 5.29 -10.19 9.63
CA GLN A 407 4.92 -11.03 10.78
C GLN A 407 3.69 -10.52 11.53
N THR A 408 2.96 -9.55 10.98
CA THR A 408 1.84 -8.88 11.66
C THR A 408 0.58 -8.94 10.81
N PHE A 409 -0.56 -9.09 11.46
CA PHE A 409 -1.86 -8.88 10.82
C PHE A 409 -2.73 -7.98 11.71
N PHE A 410 -3.72 -7.35 11.10
CA PHE A 410 -4.80 -6.65 11.80
C PHE A 410 -6.13 -7.23 11.39
N ALA A 411 -7.03 -7.34 12.36
CA ALA A 411 -8.44 -7.63 12.18
C ALA A 411 -9.23 -6.44 12.71
N TYR A 412 -10.15 -5.91 11.93
CA TYR A 412 -10.89 -4.72 12.34
C TYR A 412 -12.32 -4.69 11.83
N SER A 413 -13.17 -4.06 12.63
CA SER A 413 -14.52 -3.64 12.26
C SER A 413 -14.51 -2.16 11.90
N THR A 414 -15.59 -1.71 11.28
CA THR A 414 -15.67 -0.38 10.67
C THR A 414 -16.94 0.33 11.10
N GLY A 415 -16.92 1.66 11.04
CA GLY A 415 -17.99 2.51 11.57
C GLY A 415 -17.62 3.15 12.91
N PRO A 416 -18.54 3.91 13.54
CA PRO A 416 -18.23 4.69 14.74
C PRO A 416 -17.78 3.86 15.93
N SER A 417 -18.20 2.60 16.02
CA SER A 417 -17.79 1.64 17.05
C SER A 417 -16.72 0.66 16.54
N SER A 418 -15.76 1.16 15.77
CA SER A 418 -14.72 0.34 15.13
C SER A 418 -13.78 -0.26 16.17
N VAL A 419 -13.54 -1.56 16.06
CA VAL A 419 -12.55 -2.30 16.84
C VAL A 419 -11.35 -2.57 15.95
N VAL A 420 -10.14 -2.34 16.45
CA VAL A 420 -8.88 -2.62 15.73
C VAL A 420 -7.99 -3.50 16.59
N LEU A 421 -7.73 -4.71 16.11
CA LEU A 421 -6.99 -5.76 16.82
C LEU A 421 -5.72 -6.12 16.04
N MET A 422 -4.57 -6.01 16.69
CA MET A 422 -3.27 -6.37 16.11
C MET A 422 -2.86 -7.77 16.57
N GLY A 423 -2.46 -8.61 15.62
CA GLY A 423 -1.90 -9.93 15.88
C GLY A 423 -0.53 -10.12 15.24
N LYS A 424 0.22 -11.11 15.73
CA LYS A 424 1.53 -11.48 15.19
C LYS A 424 1.54 -12.96 14.80
N ALA A 425 2.39 -13.31 13.83
CA ALA A 425 2.73 -14.68 13.55
C ALA A 425 3.53 -15.24 14.74
N THR A 426 2.92 -16.12 15.51
CA THR A 426 3.54 -16.84 16.63
C THR A 426 3.27 -18.33 16.50
N ASP A 427 4.17 -19.15 17.03
CA ASP A 427 3.93 -20.60 17.17
C ASP A 427 3.04 -20.93 18.39
N ASP A 428 2.51 -19.89 19.06
CA ASP A 428 1.66 -20.05 20.23
C ASP A 428 0.29 -20.64 19.85
N SER A 429 -0.34 -21.29 20.83
CA SER A 429 -1.69 -21.82 20.66
C SER A 429 -2.68 -20.68 20.36
N PRO A 430 -3.59 -20.86 19.38
CA PRO A 430 -4.68 -19.93 19.09
C PRO A 430 -5.49 -19.53 20.33
N GLU A 431 -5.72 -20.47 21.25
CA GLU A 431 -6.48 -20.26 22.50
C GLU A 431 -5.76 -19.36 23.51
N THR A 432 -4.48 -19.06 23.28
CA THR A 432 -3.67 -18.19 24.15
C THR A 432 -3.21 -16.92 23.44
N THR A 433 -3.48 -16.82 22.13
CA THR A 433 -3.01 -15.71 21.31
C THR A 433 -3.94 -14.51 21.48
N MET A 434 -3.63 -13.66 22.47
CA MET A 434 -4.36 -12.41 22.69
C MET A 434 -3.93 -11.34 21.68
N PRO A 435 -4.88 -10.55 21.13
CA PRO A 435 -4.56 -9.40 20.30
C PRO A 435 -3.90 -8.31 21.15
N THR A 436 -3.04 -7.52 20.50
CA THR A 436 -2.67 -6.21 21.04
C THR A 436 -3.78 -5.22 20.68
N VAL A 437 -4.38 -4.62 21.72
CA VAL A 437 -5.39 -3.56 21.58
C VAL A 437 -4.70 -2.20 21.71
N ILE A 438 -4.90 -1.33 20.73
CA ILE A 438 -4.40 0.05 20.76
C ILE A 438 -5.58 0.97 21.10
N PRO A 439 -5.66 1.54 22.32
CA PRO A 439 -6.80 2.35 22.76
C PRO A 439 -7.14 3.49 21.81
N GLU A 440 -6.13 4.16 21.26
CA GLU A 440 -6.28 5.35 20.42
C GLU A 440 -6.83 5.07 19.02
N LEU A 441 -6.97 3.80 18.63
CA LEU A 441 -7.61 3.37 17.38
C LEU A 441 -9.06 2.90 17.56
N GLN A 442 -9.49 2.65 18.79
CA GLN A 442 -10.85 2.17 19.03
C GLN A 442 -11.85 3.32 18.85
N ASP A 443 -13.00 3.03 18.25
CA ASP A 443 -14.07 4.00 17.97
C ASP A 443 -13.64 5.20 17.10
N ARG A 444 -12.61 5.02 16.26
CA ARG A 444 -12.07 6.07 15.36
C ARG A 444 -12.56 5.97 13.92
N ALA A 445 -13.52 5.10 13.64
CA ALA A 445 -14.00 4.82 12.29
C ALA A 445 -12.84 4.51 11.32
N VAL A 446 -11.94 3.62 11.73
CA VAL A 446 -10.84 3.14 10.88
C VAL A 446 -11.43 2.39 9.69
N ILE A 447 -11.03 2.77 8.48
CA ILE A 447 -11.49 2.19 7.21
C ILE A 447 -10.43 1.37 6.50
N SER A 448 -9.15 1.55 6.84
CA SER A 448 -8.05 0.76 6.28
C SER A 448 -6.86 0.76 7.24
N VAL A 449 -6.12 -0.34 7.30
CA VAL A 449 -4.87 -0.48 8.05
C VAL A 449 -3.78 -0.96 7.10
N VAL A 450 -2.64 -0.29 7.10
CA VAL A 450 -1.48 -0.56 6.23
C VAL A 450 -0.27 -0.92 7.07
N LEU A 451 0.58 -1.80 6.56
CA LEU A 451 1.67 -2.41 7.33
C LEU A 451 2.99 -2.39 6.57
N GLY A 452 3.97 -1.66 7.10
CA GLY A 452 5.38 -1.93 6.82
C GLY A 452 5.91 -3.13 7.60
N ASP A 453 7.22 -3.36 7.53
CA ASP A 453 7.85 -4.47 8.25
C ASP A 453 7.78 -4.25 9.77
N TYR A 454 7.92 -2.99 10.21
CA TYR A 454 7.98 -2.61 11.64
C TYR A 454 7.23 -1.31 11.96
N HIS A 455 6.51 -0.75 10.98
CA HIS A 455 5.70 0.44 11.14
C HIS A 455 4.32 0.20 10.55
N TYR A 456 3.34 0.95 11.02
CA TYR A 456 1.94 0.72 10.72
C TYR A 456 1.25 2.05 10.44
N GLY A 457 0.16 2.00 9.70
CA GLY A 457 -0.71 3.14 9.46
C GLY A 457 -2.19 2.75 9.53
N ALA A 458 -3.03 3.68 9.97
CA ALA A 458 -4.48 3.54 10.00
C ALA A 458 -5.11 4.75 9.31
N LEU A 459 -5.95 4.47 8.32
CA LEU A 459 -6.75 5.47 7.62
C LEU A 459 -8.15 5.53 8.24
N THR A 460 -8.58 6.71 8.63
CA THR A 460 -9.89 6.97 9.22
C THR A 460 -10.92 7.38 8.16
N GLY A 461 -12.21 7.24 8.47
CA GLY A 461 -13.31 7.66 7.59
C GLY A 461 -13.33 9.15 7.27
N THR A 462 -12.71 9.98 8.12
CA THR A 462 -12.56 11.44 7.95
C THR A 462 -11.38 11.82 7.05
N GLY A 463 -10.57 10.84 6.60
CA GLY A 463 -9.43 11.06 5.73
C GLY A 463 -8.12 11.40 6.44
N GLN A 464 -8.05 11.18 7.76
CA GLN A 464 -6.80 11.29 8.52
C GLN A 464 -6.01 9.98 8.42
N LEU A 465 -4.70 10.08 8.16
CA LEU A 465 -3.76 8.97 8.20
C LEU A 465 -2.96 9.05 9.51
N LEU A 466 -3.08 8.03 10.35
CA LEU A 466 -2.31 7.88 11.59
C LEU A 466 -1.18 6.88 11.37
N THR A 467 0.03 7.12 11.89
CA THR A 467 1.17 6.18 11.81
C THR A 467 1.82 5.95 13.17
N TRP A 468 2.37 4.75 13.37
CA TRP A 468 3.11 4.36 14.57
C TRP A 468 4.06 3.18 14.29
N GLY A 469 4.88 2.81 15.27
CA GLY A 469 5.90 1.77 15.19
C GLY A 469 7.31 2.33 15.04
N ALA A 470 8.19 1.57 14.40
CA ALA A 470 9.59 1.92 14.23
C ALA A 470 9.78 3.10 13.27
N PHE A 471 10.82 3.91 13.51
CA PHE A 471 11.15 5.05 12.67
C PHE A 471 11.39 4.69 11.20
N SER A 472 11.97 3.52 10.92
CA SER A 472 12.11 2.94 9.57
C SER A 472 12.58 3.94 8.51
N LYS A 473 13.70 4.63 8.76
CA LYS A 473 14.25 5.68 7.86
C LYS A 473 13.27 6.83 7.56
N GLY A 474 12.31 7.07 8.44
CA GLY A 474 11.29 8.11 8.29
C GLY A 474 9.94 7.63 7.76
N ALA A 475 9.70 6.32 7.64
CA ALA A 475 8.47 5.76 7.06
C ALA A 475 7.17 6.13 7.83
N LEU A 476 7.29 6.66 9.05
CA LEU A 476 6.17 7.21 9.80
C LEU A 476 5.65 8.52 9.22
N GLY A 477 6.49 9.32 8.55
CA GLY A 477 6.05 10.56 7.89
C GLY A 477 5.76 11.72 8.85
N LEU A 478 6.28 11.69 10.09
CA LEU A 478 5.96 12.67 11.13
C LEU A 478 6.80 13.95 11.07
N GLY A 479 7.79 14.03 10.17
CA GLY A 479 8.69 15.17 10.05
C GLY A 479 10.15 14.82 10.29
N ASP A 480 11.04 15.80 10.06
CA ASP A 480 12.46 15.65 10.37
C ASP A 480 12.63 15.51 11.90
N PRO A 481 13.18 14.37 12.39
CA PRO A 481 13.23 14.10 13.83
C PRO A 481 14.08 15.10 14.62
N THR A 482 15.00 15.81 13.95
CA THR A 482 15.82 16.85 14.58
C THR A 482 15.11 18.20 14.71
N ARG A 483 13.95 18.37 14.06
CA ARG A 483 13.14 19.59 14.06
C ARG A 483 11.83 19.43 14.82
N ILE A 484 11.49 18.20 15.22
CA ILE A 484 10.36 17.91 16.09
C ILE A 484 10.77 18.28 17.52
N ALA A 485 9.85 18.88 18.27
CA ALA A 485 10.12 19.24 19.66
C ALA A 485 10.42 17.99 20.49
N VAL A 486 11.33 18.12 21.44
CA VAL A 486 11.72 17.01 22.31
C VAL A 486 10.50 16.51 23.09
N GLY A 487 10.33 15.20 23.15
CA GLY A 487 9.18 14.53 23.78
C GLY A 487 7.95 14.36 22.88
N GLU A 488 7.90 15.02 21.72
CA GLU A 488 6.81 14.84 20.76
C GLU A 488 7.00 13.56 19.92
N PRO A 489 5.91 12.90 19.48
CA PRO A 489 5.99 11.71 18.64
C PRO A 489 6.82 11.92 17.37
N GLY A 490 7.72 10.99 17.08
CA GLY A 490 8.66 11.05 15.96
C GLY A 490 9.92 11.86 16.23
N GLY A 491 9.98 12.61 17.34
CA GLY A 491 11.16 13.31 17.84
C GLY A 491 11.97 12.48 18.84
N TYR A 492 13.02 13.10 19.41
CA TYR A 492 13.83 12.50 20.47
C TYR A 492 13.22 12.74 21.86
N THR A 493 13.49 11.86 22.83
CA THR A 493 12.95 11.95 24.20
C THR A 493 13.49 13.12 25.00
N ASP A 494 14.77 13.45 24.79
CA ASP A 494 15.49 14.50 25.50
C ASP A 494 16.58 15.13 24.60
N ASP A 495 17.07 16.30 25.01
CA ASP A 495 18.14 17.04 24.32
C ASP A 495 19.45 16.24 24.21
N ASP A 496 19.76 15.38 25.19
CA ASP A 496 20.99 14.61 25.19
C ASP A 496 20.94 13.51 24.11
N GLN A 497 19.79 12.85 23.94
CA GLN A 497 19.55 11.89 22.88
C GLN A 497 19.67 12.54 21.50
N LEU A 498 19.07 13.73 21.31
CA LEU A 498 19.18 14.51 20.08
C LEU A 498 20.64 14.88 19.79
N ARG A 499 21.36 15.46 20.75
CA ARG A 499 22.77 15.84 20.61
C ARG A 499 23.65 14.64 20.25
N ASN A 500 23.45 13.51 20.92
CA ASN A 500 24.19 12.27 20.66
C ASN A 500 23.88 11.66 19.29
N SER A 501 22.68 11.88 18.78
CA SER A 501 22.29 11.45 17.44
C SER A 501 23.00 12.26 16.35
N VAL A 502 22.97 13.60 16.47
CA VAL A 502 23.55 14.51 15.48
C VAL A 502 25.09 14.48 15.51
N ASN A 503 25.70 14.32 16.69
CA ASN A 503 27.15 14.27 16.89
C ASN A 503 27.76 12.86 16.87
N SER A 504 27.08 11.90 16.24
CA SER A 504 27.54 10.52 16.13
C SER A 504 28.97 10.45 15.56
N ARG A 505 29.90 9.77 16.27
CA ARG A 505 31.34 9.64 15.95
C ARG A 505 31.65 9.18 14.52
N PHE A 506 30.68 8.59 13.82
CA PHE A 506 30.83 8.08 12.45
C PHE A 506 29.86 8.72 11.45
N GLY A 507 29.18 9.82 11.81
CA GLY A 507 28.19 10.49 10.96
C GLY A 507 26.92 9.66 10.72
N ILE A 508 26.65 8.66 11.56
CA ILE A 508 25.45 7.81 11.48
C ILE A 508 24.45 8.31 12.53
N MET A 509 23.40 8.99 12.07
CA MET A 509 22.29 9.44 12.91
C MET A 509 21.67 8.25 13.65
N ARG A 510 21.47 8.38 14.96
CA ARG A 510 20.70 7.38 15.71
C ARG A 510 19.21 7.64 15.48
N PRO A 511 18.40 6.61 15.16
CA PRO A 511 16.97 6.83 14.96
C PRO A 511 16.33 7.34 16.26
N PRO A 512 15.28 8.18 16.17
CA PRO A 512 14.42 8.48 17.32
C PRO A 512 13.78 7.19 17.86
N PRO A 513 13.25 7.20 19.10
CA PRO A 513 12.49 6.09 19.65
C PRO A 513 11.27 5.71 18.80
N ASP A 514 10.82 4.47 18.95
CA ASP A 514 9.59 3.99 18.31
C ASP A 514 8.37 4.79 18.80
N VAL A 515 7.49 5.12 17.88
CA VAL A 515 6.23 5.81 18.18
C VAL A 515 5.21 4.78 18.59
N ARG A 516 4.73 4.84 19.83
CA ARG A 516 3.78 3.85 20.38
C ARG A 516 2.32 4.24 20.17
N VAL A 517 2.06 5.53 20.02
CA VAL A 517 0.71 6.09 19.87
C VAL A 517 0.49 6.46 18.39
N PRO A 518 -0.58 5.98 17.74
CA PRO A 518 -0.97 6.40 16.41
C PRO A 518 -1.00 7.93 16.30
N THR A 519 -0.11 8.49 15.48
CA THR A 519 0.09 9.94 15.34
C THR A 519 -0.28 10.38 13.93
N GLU A 520 -0.99 11.49 13.80
CA GLU A 520 -1.45 12.01 12.52
C GLU A 520 -0.29 12.46 11.60
N VAL A 521 -0.30 11.95 10.38
CA VAL A 521 0.60 12.36 9.30
C VAL A 521 0.06 13.64 8.67
N ARG A 522 0.93 14.63 8.54
CA ARG A 522 0.60 15.88 7.84
C ARG A 522 1.14 15.84 6.42
N PHE A 523 0.43 16.45 5.49
CA PHE A 523 0.81 16.51 4.07
C PHE A 523 1.24 17.92 3.62
N ASP A 524 1.24 18.89 4.53
CA ASP A 524 1.55 20.30 4.30
C ASP A 524 3.01 20.66 4.73
N HIS A 525 3.90 19.68 4.82
CA HIS A 525 5.28 19.91 5.25
C HIS A 525 6.00 20.90 4.32
N GLY A 526 6.50 22.00 4.91
CA GLY A 526 7.20 23.06 4.19
C GLY A 526 6.28 24.06 3.46
N GLN A 527 4.96 23.87 3.51
CA GLN A 527 4.00 24.82 2.94
C GLN A 527 3.74 25.98 3.91
N ARG A 528 3.60 27.20 3.36
CA ARG A 528 3.31 28.41 4.15
C ARG A 528 1.86 28.45 4.64
N ARG A 529 0.94 27.90 3.86
CA ARG A 529 -0.49 27.79 4.17
C ARG A 529 -0.81 26.34 4.53
N LYS A 530 -1.52 26.15 5.63
CA LYS A 530 -2.14 24.85 5.94
C LYS A 530 -3.30 24.67 4.98
N ARG A 531 -3.28 23.58 4.21
CA ARG A 531 -4.39 23.20 3.35
C ARG A 531 -5.09 21.99 3.95
N GLU A 532 -6.41 21.98 3.89
CA GLU A 532 -7.16 20.80 4.33
C GLU A 532 -6.96 19.66 3.32
N LYS A 533 -6.42 18.55 3.78
CA LYS A 533 -6.11 17.38 2.96
C LYS A 533 -6.99 16.21 3.36
N TYR A 534 -7.40 15.44 2.36
CA TYR A 534 -8.19 14.25 2.55
C TYR A 534 -7.46 13.03 1.98
N CYS A 535 -6.91 12.21 2.86
CA CYS A 535 -6.31 10.93 2.48
C CYS A 535 -7.45 9.93 2.20
N PHE A 536 -7.44 9.29 1.03
CA PHE A 536 -8.46 8.30 0.67
C PHE A 536 -7.89 6.90 0.39
N GLY A 537 -6.56 6.78 0.31
CA GLY A 537 -5.84 5.51 0.23
C GLY A 537 -4.45 5.65 0.82
N ALA A 538 -3.92 4.57 1.36
CA ALA A 538 -2.55 4.50 1.88
C ALA A 538 -1.94 3.15 1.52
N ALA A 539 -0.62 3.09 1.48
CA ALA A 539 0.13 1.87 1.24
C ALA A 539 1.43 1.89 2.02
N ALA A 540 1.76 0.79 2.68
CA ALA A 540 3.03 0.60 3.37
C ALA A 540 3.48 -0.84 3.17
N LEU A 541 4.78 -1.03 2.94
CA LEU A 541 5.48 -2.31 2.95
C LEU A 541 6.98 -2.01 3.05
N GLY A 542 7.79 -2.94 3.56
CA GLY A 542 9.20 -2.63 3.77
C GLY A 542 9.34 -1.44 4.71
N TRP A 543 10.17 -0.45 4.33
CA TRP A 543 10.50 0.72 5.15
C TRP A 543 10.07 2.03 4.48
N HIS A 544 8.95 2.02 3.76
CA HIS A 544 8.39 3.18 3.09
C HIS A 544 6.86 3.16 3.13
N THR A 545 6.29 4.35 2.94
CA THR A 545 4.85 4.56 2.99
C THR A 545 4.48 5.54 1.90
N GLY A 546 3.30 5.34 1.32
CA GLY A 546 2.70 6.26 0.36
C GLY A 546 1.22 6.45 0.65
N ALA A 547 0.67 7.53 0.11
CA ALA A 547 -0.72 7.90 0.30
C ALA A 547 -1.30 8.54 -0.96
N LEU A 548 -2.61 8.35 -1.13
CA LEU A 548 -3.43 9.02 -2.12
C LEU A 548 -4.27 10.08 -1.41
N VAL A 549 -4.07 11.33 -1.83
CA VAL A 549 -4.56 12.51 -1.13
C VAL A 549 -5.30 13.42 -2.10
N ILE A 550 -6.36 14.04 -1.61
CA ILE A 550 -7.12 15.08 -2.30
C ILE A 550 -6.92 16.40 -1.55
N ASP A 551 -6.76 17.49 -2.31
CA ASP A 551 -6.86 18.85 -1.76
C ASP A 551 -8.33 19.23 -1.57
N LEU A 552 -8.71 19.65 -0.37
CA LEU A 552 -10.09 20.07 -0.07
C LEU A 552 -10.33 21.55 -0.31
N ASP A 553 -9.27 22.35 -0.28
CA ASP A 553 -9.37 23.76 -0.59
C ASP A 553 -9.80 23.96 -2.05
N PRO A 554 -10.59 25.01 -2.36
CA PRO A 554 -10.87 25.37 -3.73
C PRO A 554 -9.56 25.73 -4.44
N ASP A 555 -9.40 25.30 -5.68
CA ASP A 555 -8.30 25.75 -6.54
C ASP A 555 -8.46 27.27 -6.73
N GLU A 556 -7.80 28.07 -5.89
CA GLU A 556 -7.45 29.43 -6.28
C GLU A 556 -6.36 29.27 -7.34
N ASP A 557 -6.78 29.24 -8.60
CA ASP A 557 -5.88 29.38 -9.74
C ASP A 557 -5.12 30.72 -9.57
N GLY A 558 -3.80 30.64 -9.34
CA GLY A 558 -2.88 31.79 -9.43
C GLY A 558 -2.09 32.08 -8.16
N ASP A 559 -0.78 32.22 -8.34
CA ASP A 559 0.18 32.88 -7.43
C ASP A 559 0.78 32.03 -6.29
N ASP A 560 1.45 30.94 -6.68
CA ASP A 560 2.76 30.60 -6.09
C ASP A 560 3.80 30.57 -7.24
N GLU A 561 3.87 31.63 -8.04
CA GLU A 561 5.07 31.90 -8.84
C GLU A 561 6.11 32.57 -7.93
N ASP A 562 7.28 31.93 -7.86
CA ASP A 562 8.47 32.45 -7.19
C ASP A 562 8.75 33.89 -7.68
N GLY A 563 8.66 34.84 -6.75
CA GLY A 563 8.88 36.25 -7.02
C GLY A 563 10.31 36.54 -7.47
N ASP A 564 10.52 36.66 -8.79
CA ASP A 564 11.53 37.54 -9.38
C ASP A 564 10.80 38.71 -10.05
N GLY A 565 10.79 39.85 -9.35
CA GLY A 565 10.06 41.04 -9.76
C GLY A 565 10.73 41.76 -10.93
N GLY A 566 10.30 41.46 -12.15
CA GLY A 566 10.52 42.31 -13.32
C GLY A 566 9.33 43.28 -13.53
N PRO A 567 9.55 44.58 -13.81
CA PRO A 567 8.45 45.53 -13.93
C PRO A 567 7.70 45.39 -15.27
N MET A 568 6.37 45.30 -15.18
CA MET A 568 5.44 45.36 -16.31
C MET A 568 5.57 46.69 -17.09
N PRO A 569 5.58 46.67 -18.43
CA PRO A 569 5.67 47.87 -19.26
C PRO A 569 4.30 48.57 -19.36
N GLY A 570 4.20 49.82 -18.88
CA GLY A 570 2.98 50.61 -19.13
C GLY A 570 2.63 51.77 -18.20
N ALA A 571 3.51 52.27 -17.34
CA ALA A 571 3.22 53.45 -16.52
C ALA A 571 4.07 54.67 -16.94
N PHE A 572 3.39 55.79 -17.22
CA PHE A 572 4.01 57.08 -17.51
C PHE A 572 4.71 57.67 -16.27
N PRO A 573 5.80 58.44 -16.46
CA PRO A 573 6.77 58.75 -15.41
C PRO A 573 6.31 59.88 -14.48
N ALA A 574 6.53 59.69 -13.18
CA ALA A 574 6.59 60.78 -12.21
C ALA A 574 8.05 61.19 -12.00
N ASP A 575 8.27 62.49 -12.13
CA ASP A 575 9.56 63.17 -12.14
C ASP A 575 10.18 63.33 -10.73
N ASP A 576 11.49 63.61 -10.73
CA ASP A 576 12.39 63.95 -9.61
C ASP A 576 12.76 62.78 -8.66
N ARG A 577 14.05 62.44 -8.48
CA ARG A 577 15.13 63.35 -8.06
C ARG A 577 16.52 62.84 -8.42
N LEU A 578 17.36 63.80 -8.83
CA LEU A 578 18.79 64.00 -8.52
C LEU A 578 19.66 62.76 -8.28
N GLY A 579 20.63 62.58 -9.18
CA GLY A 579 21.52 61.43 -9.23
C GLY A 579 22.68 61.44 -8.25
N ASN A 580 23.43 60.33 -8.31
CA ASN A 580 24.88 60.35 -8.17
C ASN A 580 25.48 59.07 -8.78
N ASP A 581 26.35 59.26 -9.75
CA ASP A 581 27.16 58.25 -10.43
C ASP A 581 28.27 57.71 -9.51
N ASN A 582 28.57 56.39 -9.60
CA ASN A 582 29.87 55.93 -10.08
C ASN A 582 29.97 54.39 -10.18
N PRO A 583 30.82 53.85 -11.10
CA PRO A 583 30.67 52.52 -11.68
C PRO A 583 31.63 51.45 -11.12
N GLN A 584 31.27 50.18 -11.32
CA GLN A 584 32.13 49.01 -11.13
C GLN A 584 33.00 48.71 -12.37
N PRO A 585 34.18 48.07 -12.22
CA PRO A 585 34.95 47.51 -13.32
C PRO A 585 34.77 45.98 -13.45
N GLU A 586 34.68 45.50 -14.71
CA GLU A 586 34.68 44.08 -15.09
C GLU A 586 36.06 43.40 -14.97
N PRO A 587 36.12 42.05 -14.86
CA PRO A 587 37.37 41.28 -14.86
C PRO A 587 37.75 40.70 -16.24
N VAL A 588 39.06 40.65 -16.49
CA VAL A 588 39.72 40.10 -17.69
C VAL A 588 40.08 38.61 -17.47
N PRO A 589 40.06 37.72 -18.51
CA PRO A 589 40.24 36.27 -18.35
C PRO A 589 41.65 35.74 -18.67
N GLY A 590 42.05 34.66 -17.96
CA GLY A 590 43.03 33.67 -18.44
C GLY A 590 44.16 33.28 -17.48
N MET A 591 44.19 32.03 -17.01
CA MET A 591 45.31 31.06 -17.16
C MET A 591 45.21 29.83 -16.21
N VAL A 592 44.90 28.68 -16.81
CA VAL A 592 45.56 27.35 -16.76
C VAL A 592 46.18 26.79 -15.44
N HIS A 593 45.61 25.64 -15.04
CA HIS A 593 46.10 24.44 -14.34
C HIS A 593 47.38 24.44 -13.49
N ILE A 594 47.26 23.92 -12.26
CA ILE A 594 48.20 22.96 -11.65
C ILE A 594 47.42 21.94 -10.77
N LEU A 595 47.51 20.66 -11.13
CA LEU A 595 47.28 19.48 -10.26
C LEU A 595 48.56 19.18 -9.46
N PRO A 596 48.45 18.45 -8.34
CA PRO A 596 49.43 17.41 -8.08
C PRO A 596 48.82 16.02 -7.79
N HIS A 597 49.46 15.04 -8.41
CA HIS A 597 49.32 13.59 -8.23
C HIS A 597 49.60 13.12 -6.78
N GLY A 598 48.71 12.27 -6.25
CA GLY A 598 48.91 10.82 -6.13
C GLY A 598 49.97 10.25 -5.17
N LEU A 599 49.51 9.47 -4.19
CA LEU A 599 50.18 8.28 -3.64
C LEU A 599 49.09 7.31 -3.14
N GLY A 600 49.03 6.10 -3.71
CA GLY A 600 47.99 5.10 -3.41
C GLY A 600 48.47 3.88 -2.63
N ARG A 601 47.53 3.14 -2.03
CA ARG A 601 47.42 1.66 -1.97
C ARG A 601 46.41 1.25 -0.90
N GLY A 602 45.58 0.25 -1.21
CA GLY A 602 44.98 -0.62 -0.19
C GLY A 602 43.53 -1.01 -0.44
N PHE A 603 43.31 -2.05 -1.24
CA PHE A 603 42.08 -2.84 -1.24
C PHE A 603 41.79 -3.36 0.17
N GLY A 604 40.54 -3.21 0.64
CA GLY A 604 40.05 -3.77 1.90
C GLY A 604 38.53 -3.96 1.83
N ALA A 605 38.11 -5.20 2.05
CA ALA A 605 36.75 -5.72 1.87
C ALA A 605 35.65 -4.95 2.63
N PHE A 606 34.56 -4.65 1.93
CA PHE A 606 33.30 -4.26 2.56
C PHE A 606 32.63 -5.52 3.14
N ARG A 607 32.55 -5.59 4.47
CA ARG A 607 31.68 -6.53 5.19
C ARG A 607 30.24 -6.01 5.14
N VAL A 608 29.39 -6.74 4.45
CA VAL A 608 27.93 -6.69 4.58
C VAL A 608 27.57 -7.50 5.83
N GLY A 609 26.99 -6.85 6.84
CA GLY A 609 26.45 -7.52 8.02
C GLY A 609 25.07 -8.09 7.72
N PHE A 610 25.00 -9.40 7.50
CA PHE A 610 23.77 -10.19 7.53
C PHE A 610 23.35 -10.44 8.98
N ALA A 611 22.05 -10.33 9.27
CA ALA A 611 21.43 -10.99 10.42
C ALA A 611 20.86 -12.32 9.93
N GLY A 612 21.60 -13.41 10.15
CA GLY A 612 21.20 -14.77 9.80
C GLY A 612 21.15 -15.67 11.02
N ARG A 613 20.06 -16.45 11.10
CA ARG A 613 19.96 -17.80 11.64
C ARG A 613 20.40 -18.03 13.09
N GLY A 614 19.40 -18.25 13.94
CA GLY A 614 19.57 -19.04 15.16
C GLY A 614 19.91 -20.50 14.81
N ILE A 615 21.02 -20.99 15.36
CA ILE A 615 21.27 -22.43 15.53
C ILE A 615 21.75 -22.66 16.96
N ASN A 616 21.01 -23.53 17.64
CA ASN A 616 21.35 -24.31 18.81
C ASN A 616 22.85 -24.54 19.04
N ARG A 617 23.30 -24.37 20.29
CA ARG A 617 24.27 -25.28 20.92
C ARG A 617 24.36 -25.06 22.42
N GLY A 618 24.33 -26.16 23.17
CA GLY A 618 24.75 -26.15 24.57
C GLY A 618 24.43 -27.44 25.33
N GLY A 619 25.16 -28.52 25.05
CA GLY A 619 25.12 -29.75 25.86
C GLY A 619 26.38 -30.57 25.65
N ALA A 620 27.40 -30.32 26.47
CA ALA A 620 28.68 -31.03 26.48
C ALA A 620 28.55 -32.47 27.02
N ALA A 621 29.36 -33.40 26.51
CA ALA A 621 30.41 -34.08 27.30
C ALA A 621 30.91 -35.40 26.68
N ARG A 622 32.23 -35.56 26.77
CA ARG A 622 33.04 -36.78 26.98
C ARG A 622 33.22 -37.78 25.82
N GLY A 623 34.48 -37.90 25.43
CA GLY A 623 35.00 -39.06 24.71
C GLY A 623 35.39 -40.24 25.61
N ARG A 624 35.65 -41.36 24.93
CA ARG A 624 36.56 -42.48 25.23
C ARG A 624 36.61 -43.32 23.95
N GLY A 625 37.80 -43.57 23.40
CA GLY A 625 38.44 -44.91 23.34
C GLY A 625 37.87 -45.72 22.17
N ILE A 626 38.63 -46.27 21.23
CA ILE A 626 40.01 -46.76 21.16
C ILE A 626 40.52 -46.49 19.74
#